data_AF-A0A8S9LN19-F1
#
_entry.id   AF-A0A8S9LN19-F1
#
_cell.length_a   1.000
_cell.length_b   1.000
_cell.length_c   1.000
_cell.angle_alpha   90.00
_cell.angle_beta   90.00
_cell.angle_gamma   90.00
#
_symmetry.space_group_name_H-M   'P 1'
#
loop_
_entity.id
_entity.type
_entity.pdbx_description
1 polymer ?
#
loop_
_entity_poly.entity_id
_entity_poly.type
_entity_poly.pdbx_seq_one_letter_code
_entity_poly.pdbx_strand_id
1 'polypeptide(L)'
;MKTHFLKPYVTSIDGPVAELPRRRRRVSVSSSSDVKVLSLRSFANNHNFRSWMRKMEALHEPTWRKAGIFEALKASTFKILEDPSLIQTLVEKWCPKTKSFVFPWG
;
A
#
# COMPACT_ATOMS: atom_id res chain seq x y z
N MET A 1 -19.30 -23.28 -3.06
CA MET A 1 -18.09 -22.51 -3.43
C MET A 1 -16.87 -23.33 -3.04
N LYS A 2 -16.05 -23.79 -3.99
CA LYS A 2 -14.78 -24.50 -3.73
C LYS A 2 -13.63 -23.50 -3.90
N THR A 3 -12.95 -23.18 -2.81
CA THR A 3 -11.71 -22.40 -2.84
C THR A 3 -10.54 -23.35 -3.04
N HIS A 4 -9.90 -23.23 -4.20
CA HIS A 4 -8.68 -23.98 -4.51
C HIS A 4 -7.48 -23.20 -3.96
N PHE A 5 -7.08 -23.51 -2.74
CA PHE A 5 -5.83 -23.00 -2.20
C PHE A 5 -4.67 -23.75 -2.84
N LEU A 6 -3.69 -23.01 -3.39
CA LEU A 6 -2.43 -23.58 -3.85
C LEU A 6 -1.67 -24.11 -2.62
N LYS A 7 -1.22 -25.36 -2.68
CA LYS A 7 -0.35 -25.94 -1.66
C LYS A 7 1.03 -25.27 -1.77
N PRO A 8 1.60 -24.74 -0.68
CA PRO A 8 2.95 -24.21 -0.71
C PRO A 8 3.94 -25.36 -0.99
N TYR A 9 4.73 -25.22 -2.05
CA TYR A 9 5.78 -26.16 -2.45
C TYR A 9 7.15 -25.53 -2.15
N VAL A 10 7.49 -25.31 -0.89
CA VAL A 10 8.88 -24.93 -0.55
C VAL A 10 9.33 -25.80 0.60
N THR A 11 10.10 -26.85 0.27
CA THR A 11 10.67 -27.79 1.25
C THR A 11 12.18 -27.63 1.45
N SER A 12 12.82 -26.67 0.77
CA SER A 12 14.24 -26.34 1.03
C SER A 12 14.61 -24.99 0.42
N ILE A 13 15.46 -24.24 1.14
CA ILE A 13 16.04 -22.94 0.70
C ILE A 13 17.45 -23.14 0.09
N ASP A 14 17.95 -24.38 -0.02
CA ASP A 14 19.28 -24.69 -0.59
C ASP A 14 19.32 -24.70 -2.15
N GLY A 15 18.36 -24.05 -2.81
CA GLY A 15 18.44 -23.81 -4.25
C GLY A 15 19.45 -22.69 -4.57
N PRO A 16 19.99 -22.63 -5.80
CA PRO A 16 20.87 -21.53 -6.19
C PRO A 16 20.13 -20.21 -5.93
N VAL A 17 20.74 -19.36 -5.10
CA VAL A 17 20.27 -18.00 -4.81
C VAL A 17 19.92 -17.36 -6.14
N ALA A 18 18.67 -16.93 -6.31
CA ALA A 18 18.25 -16.21 -7.51
C ALA A 18 19.21 -15.04 -7.71
N GLU A 19 20.10 -15.15 -8.70
CA GLU A 19 21.00 -14.06 -9.01
C GLU A 19 20.14 -12.86 -9.41
N LEU A 20 20.23 -11.79 -8.62
CA LEU A 20 19.59 -10.53 -8.92
C LEU A 20 19.98 -10.14 -10.35
N PRO A 21 19.03 -9.74 -11.22
CA PRO A 21 19.36 -9.32 -12.57
C PRO A 21 20.46 -8.25 -12.48
N ARG A 22 21.66 -8.56 -12.98
CA ARG A 22 22.78 -7.60 -13.03
C ARG A 22 22.26 -6.35 -13.72
N ARG A 23 22.08 -5.30 -12.91
CA ARG A 23 21.58 -3.96 -13.23
C ARG A 23 21.50 -3.73 -14.74
N ARG A 24 20.40 -4.17 -15.37
CA ARG A 24 20.19 -3.87 -16.79
C ARG A 24 20.16 -2.36 -16.90
N ARG A 25 20.97 -1.84 -17.83
CA ARG A 25 21.04 -0.42 -18.17
C ARG A 25 19.64 0.16 -18.16
N ARG A 26 19.46 1.27 -17.45
CA ARG A 26 18.28 2.12 -17.51
C ARG A 26 17.87 2.23 -18.98
N VAL A 27 16.77 1.58 -19.35
CA VAL A 27 16.07 1.95 -20.56
C VAL A 27 15.50 3.30 -20.23
N SER A 28 16.06 4.33 -20.86
CA SER A 28 15.54 5.69 -20.83
C SER A 28 14.18 5.65 -21.52
N VAL A 29 13.14 5.31 -20.76
CA VAL A 29 11.77 5.54 -21.21
C VAL A 29 11.58 7.04 -21.04
N SER A 30 11.55 7.76 -22.16
CA SER A 30 11.20 9.17 -22.21
C SER A 30 9.91 9.36 -21.43
N SER A 31 10.00 9.90 -20.22
CA SER A 31 8.88 10.05 -19.31
C SER A 31 8.03 11.24 -19.75
N SER A 32 7.28 11.05 -20.83
CA SER A 32 6.13 11.91 -21.12
C SER A 32 4.89 11.24 -20.53
N SER A 33 4.69 11.47 -19.24
CA SER A 33 3.36 11.38 -18.67
C SER A 33 3.37 12.28 -17.44
N ASP A 34 2.62 13.37 -17.53
CA ASP A 34 2.15 14.13 -16.38
C ASP A 34 1.40 13.16 -15.44
N VAL A 35 2.14 12.47 -14.58
CA VAL A 35 1.55 11.68 -13.52
C VAL A 35 0.99 12.71 -12.56
N LYS A 36 -0.30 13.06 -12.72
CA LYS A 36 -1.05 13.77 -11.71
C LYS A 36 -0.86 12.97 -10.43
N VAL A 37 -0.03 13.48 -9.53
CA VAL A 37 0.20 12.91 -8.21
C VAL A 37 -1.18 12.74 -7.61
N LEU A 38 -1.63 11.48 -7.55
CA LEU A 38 -2.87 11.14 -6.90
C LEU A 38 -2.60 11.39 -5.43
N SER A 39 -2.90 12.61 -4.96
CA SER A 39 -2.96 12.89 -3.53
C SER A 39 -3.91 11.84 -2.97
N LEU A 40 -3.35 10.93 -2.18
CA LEU A 40 -4.15 9.96 -1.44
C LEU A 40 -4.92 10.81 -0.46
N ARG A 41 -6.17 11.13 -0.81
CA ARG A 41 -7.09 11.90 0.02
C ARG A 41 -7.49 11.02 1.21
N SER A 42 -6.52 10.81 2.09
CA SER A 42 -6.60 9.99 3.27
C SER A 42 -7.61 10.62 4.21
N PHE A 43 -8.40 9.80 4.90
CA PHE A 43 -9.36 10.27 5.90
C PHE A 43 -8.71 11.17 6.95
N ALA A 44 -7.42 10.94 7.23
CA ALA A 44 -6.58 11.77 8.08
C ALA A 44 -6.42 13.23 7.64
N ASN A 45 -6.51 13.54 6.35
CA ASN A 45 -6.44 14.91 5.82
C ASN A 45 -7.80 15.62 5.78
N ASN A 46 -8.89 14.94 6.18
CA ASN A 46 -10.22 15.52 6.23
C ASN A 46 -10.52 16.09 7.63
N HIS A 47 -10.57 17.42 7.75
CA HIS A 47 -10.87 18.13 9.00
C HIS A 47 -12.24 17.78 9.60
N ASN A 48 -13.24 17.49 8.75
CA ASN A 48 -14.56 17.08 9.20
C ASN A 48 -14.53 15.68 9.82
N PHE A 49 -13.78 14.75 9.20
CA PHE A 49 -13.61 13.41 9.74
C PHE A 49 -12.88 13.43 11.09
N ARG A 50 -11.82 14.22 11.23
CA ARG A 50 -11.12 14.39 12.53
C ARG A 50 -12.02 14.95 13.62
N SER A 51 -12.81 15.96 13.28
CA SER A 51 -13.77 16.57 14.22
C SER A 51 -14.86 15.59 14.62
N TRP A 52 -15.38 14.81 13.67
CA TRP A 52 -16.33 13.73 13.92
C TRP A 52 -15.73 12.65 14.83
N MET A 53 -14.51 12.18 14.51
CA MET A 53 -13.82 11.15 15.28
C MET A 53 -13.62 11.59 16.73
N ARG A 54 -13.18 12.84 16.98
CA ARG A 54 -13.07 13.39 18.34
C ARG A 54 -14.38 13.40 19.12
N LYS A 55 -15.49 13.77 18.48
CA LYS A 55 -16.81 13.79 19.12
C LYS A 55 -17.28 12.38 19.45
N MET A 56 -17.09 11.46 18.52
CA MET A 56 -17.55 10.07 18.66
C MET A 56 -16.68 9.27 19.63
N GLU A 57 -15.36 9.52 19.67
CA GLU A 57 -14.43 8.94 20.65
C GLU A 57 -14.92 9.24 22.06
N ALA A 58 -15.27 10.50 22.36
CA ALA A 58 -15.78 10.89 23.68
C ALA A 58 -17.09 10.20 24.09
N LEU A 59 -17.91 9.76 23.14
CA LEU A 59 -19.22 9.14 23.40
C LEU A 59 -19.19 7.61 23.36
N HIS A 60 -18.32 7.03 22.54
CA HIS A 60 -18.40 5.62 22.15
C HIS A 60 -17.10 4.84 22.34
N GLU A 61 -16.05 5.44 22.92
CA GLU A 61 -14.79 4.75 23.20
C GLU A 61 -14.99 3.37 23.87
N PRO A 62 -15.77 3.21 24.95
CA PRO A 62 -15.95 1.91 25.60
C PRO A 62 -16.55 0.85 24.66
N THR A 63 -17.54 1.26 23.87
CA THR A 63 -18.21 0.39 22.88
C THR A 63 -17.25 -0.02 21.77
N TRP A 64 -16.44 0.92 21.27
CA TRP A 64 -15.46 0.65 20.22
C TRP A 64 -14.30 -0.21 20.68
N ARG A 65 -13.84 -0.04 21.93
CA ARG A 65 -12.86 -0.94 22.55
C ARG A 65 -13.42 -2.35 22.69
N LYS A 66 -14.66 -2.48 23.18
CA LYS A 66 -15.34 -3.78 23.28
C LYS A 66 -15.52 -4.47 21.93
N ALA A 67 -15.77 -3.68 20.87
CA ALA A 67 -15.85 -4.18 19.50
C ALA A 67 -14.48 -4.41 18.82
N GLY A 68 -13.37 -4.02 19.46
CA GLY A 68 -12.02 -4.18 18.90
C GLY A 68 -11.68 -3.24 17.74
N ILE A 69 -12.49 -2.21 17.48
CA ILE A 69 -12.31 -1.29 16.34
C ILE A 69 -11.62 0.03 16.71
N PHE A 70 -11.44 0.28 18.00
CA PHE A 70 -10.91 1.54 18.51
C PHE A 70 -9.55 1.90 17.90
N GLU A 71 -8.60 0.97 17.91
CA GLU A 71 -7.24 1.22 17.40
C GLU A 71 -7.22 1.43 15.89
N ALA A 72 -8.06 0.71 15.13
CA ALA A 72 -8.18 0.90 13.69
C ALA A 72 -8.73 2.30 13.35
N LEU A 73 -9.71 2.79 14.13
CA LEU A 73 -10.24 4.14 13.97
C LEU A 73 -9.18 5.20 14.32
N LYS A 74 -8.40 5.00 15.39
CA LYS A 74 -7.27 5.89 15.73
C LYS A 74 -6.24 5.89 14.61
N ALA A 75 -5.84 4.71 14.12
CA ALA A 75 -4.92 4.53 13.00
C ALA A 75 -5.37 5.30 11.75
N SER A 76 -6.68 5.29 11.44
CA SER A 76 -7.25 5.98 10.27
C SER A 76 -7.09 7.51 10.29
N THR A 77 -6.84 8.09 11.46
CA THR A 77 -6.71 9.55 11.64
C THR A 77 -5.27 10.05 11.50
N PHE A 78 -4.29 9.13 11.54
CA PHE A 78 -2.89 9.46 11.33
C PHE A 78 -2.64 9.83 9.88
N LYS A 79 -1.88 10.91 9.69
CA LYS A 79 -1.42 11.30 8.36
C LYS A 79 -0.38 10.28 7.93
N ILE A 80 -0.68 9.58 6.84
CA ILE A 80 0.35 8.83 6.12
C ILE A 80 1.24 9.88 5.47
N LEU A 81 2.53 9.87 5.82
CA LEU A 81 3.49 10.74 5.17
C LEU A 81 3.63 10.27 3.72
N GLU A 82 3.24 11.13 2.79
CA GLU A 82 3.46 10.90 1.38
C GLU A 82 4.94 11.26 1.09
N ASP A 83 5.73 10.27 0.71
CA ASP A 83 7.03 10.49 0.09
C ASP A 83 6.84 10.48 -1.44
N PRO A 84 6.92 11.64 -2.12
CA PRO A 84 6.74 11.72 -3.55
C PRO A 84 7.68 10.80 -4.33
N SER A 85 8.90 10.59 -3.82
CA SER A 85 9.90 9.73 -4.47
C SER A 85 9.49 8.24 -4.42
N LEU A 86 8.86 7.82 -3.32
CA LEU A 86 8.35 6.47 -3.15
C LEU A 86 7.12 6.23 -4.05
N ILE A 87 6.22 7.21 -4.12
CA ILE A 87 5.04 7.16 -5.02
C ILE A 87 5.51 7.10 -6.48
N GLN A 88 6.48 7.92 -6.87
CA GLN A 88 7.06 7.90 -8.22
C GLN A 88 7.65 6.52 -8.55
N THR A 89 8.44 5.95 -7.64
CA THR A 89 9.02 4.60 -7.82
C THR A 89 7.93 3.54 -8.00
N LEU A 90 6.80 3.64 -7.31
CA LEU A 90 5.68 2.71 -7.45
C LEU A 90 5.01 2.83 -8.82
N VAL A 91 4.78 4.06 -9.29
CA VAL A 91 4.17 4.32 -10.61
C VAL A 91 5.05 3.77 -11.74
N GLU A 92 6.38 3.90 -11.63
CA GLU A 92 7.32 3.30 -12.59
C GLU A 92 7.22 1.78 -12.69
N LYS A 93 6.70 1.10 -11.66
CA LYS A 93 6.49 -0.36 -11.65
C LYS A 93 5.12 -0.78 -12.17
N TRP A 94 4.22 0.14 -12.48
CA TRP A 94 2.88 -0.19 -12.97
C TRP A 94 2.92 -0.76 -14.40
N CYS A 95 2.37 -1.96 -14.60
CA CYS A 95 2.16 -2.57 -15.91
C CYS A 95 0.68 -2.45 -16.32
N PRO A 96 0.34 -1.63 -17.34
CA PRO A 96 -1.05 -1.45 -17.76
C PRO A 96 -1.66 -2.71 -18.37
N LYS A 97 -0.85 -3.58 -18.99
CA LYS A 97 -1.31 -4.82 -19.61
C LYS A 97 -1.91 -5.80 -18.60
N THR A 98 -1.28 -5.93 -17.43
CA THR A 98 -1.70 -6.85 -16.37
C THR A 98 -2.47 -6.15 -15.25
N LYS A 99 -2.54 -4.81 -15.27
CA LYS A 99 -3.12 -3.99 -14.20
C LYS A 99 -2.49 -4.30 -12.84
N SER A 100 -1.17 -4.51 -12.82
CA SER A 100 -0.41 -4.89 -11.64
C SER A 100 0.93 -4.18 -11.58
N PHE A 101 1.53 -4.13 -10.39
CA PHE A 101 2.90 -3.67 -10.21
C PHE A 101 3.87 -4.83 -10.42
N VAL A 102 4.95 -4.60 -11.16
CA VAL A 102 5.96 -5.62 -11.47
C VAL A 102 7.25 -5.29 -10.73
N PHE A 103 7.54 -6.05 -9.70
CA PHE A 103 8.79 -5.95 -8.95
C PHE A 103 9.79 -7.01 -9.41
N PRO A 104 11.10 -6.70 -9.42
CA PRO A 104 12.12 -7.64 -9.84
C PRO A 104 12.35 -8.80 -8.86
N TRP A 105 11.75 -8.74 -7.68
CA TRP A 105 11.97 -9.69 -6.58
C TRP A 105 10.80 -10.65 -6.32
N GLY A 106 9.75 -10.63 -7.15
CA GLY A 106 8.72 -11.69 -7.20
C GLY A 106 8.02 -11.97 -5.88
#